data_AF-A0A7W0QT77-F1
#
_entry.id   AF-A0A7W0QT77-F1
#
_cell.length_a   1.000
_cell.length_b   1.000
_cell.length_c   1.000
_cell.angle_alpha   90.00
_cell.angle_beta   90.00
_cell.angle_gamma   90.00
#
_symmetry.space_group_name_H-M   'P 1'
#
loop_
_entity.id
_entity.type
_entity.pdbx_description
1 polymer ?
#
loop_
_entity_poly.entity_id
_entity_poly.type
_entity_poly.pdbx_seq_one_letter_code
_entity_poly.pdbx_strand_id
1 'polypeptide(L)'
;MRGRAKAGALTDLPAEVDARLQLTLSRMQGGLPHVPGRDYRDGEDLQQDLLLLHDSVRVHQGELLAAGGLDRLLRTAASTGLLLATMDVREHTAKHHHAVGQLLHRTGELSSAYADLSRVDRLAALSTELAEPRVSSEQPLPLDAEGARTAAVFDTIVQVLDTFGPQAVESYIVSMTQGADDVLAAVVLGRHAGPSTSPRAWPGSGSSPCSRHRPNSSTRTRSSRPCSAIPPTVSWCRCAGRCRR
;
A
#
# COMPACT_ATOMS: atom_id res chain seq x y z
N MET A 1 -36.86 -16.30 -43.39
CA MET A 1 -35.72 -15.40 -43.10
C MET A 1 -35.43 -15.44 -41.61
N ARG A 2 -34.42 -16.21 -41.17
CA ARG A 2 -33.89 -16.14 -39.80
C ARG A 2 -32.43 -15.74 -39.92
N GLY A 3 -32.10 -14.55 -39.41
CA GLY A 3 -30.77 -13.97 -39.49
C GLY A 3 -29.78 -14.80 -38.68
N ARG A 4 -28.68 -15.21 -39.32
CA ARG A 4 -27.50 -15.73 -38.64
C ARG A 4 -26.89 -14.57 -37.85
N ALA A 5 -26.94 -14.65 -36.52
CA ALA A 5 -26.08 -13.83 -35.68
C ALA A 5 -24.61 -14.17 -36.01
N LYS A 6 -23.80 -13.14 -36.26
CA LYS A 6 -22.38 -13.29 -36.59
C LYS A 6 -21.63 -13.92 -35.40
N ALA A 7 -21.23 -15.17 -35.56
CA ALA A 7 -20.32 -15.89 -34.66
C ALA A 7 -18.87 -15.44 -34.87
N GLY A 8 -18.59 -14.14 -34.72
CA GLY A 8 -17.28 -13.54 -34.99
C GLY A 8 -16.62 -12.82 -33.82
N ALA A 9 -17.32 -12.62 -32.69
CA ALA A 9 -16.77 -11.87 -31.55
C ALA A 9 -16.12 -12.75 -30.46
N LEU A 10 -16.35 -14.07 -30.51
CA LEU A 10 -15.90 -15.00 -29.45
C LEU A 10 -14.52 -15.62 -29.69
N THR A 11 -13.97 -15.53 -30.90
CA THR A 11 -12.62 -16.01 -31.23
C THR A 11 -11.50 -15.04 -30.85
N ASP A 12 -11.83 -13.77 -30.58
CA ASP A 12 -10.83 -12.72 -30.31
C ASP A 12 -10.66 -12.38 -28.82
N LEU A 13 -11.56 -12.85 -27.94
CA LEU A 13 -11.50 -12.55 -26.50
C LEU A 13 -10.21 -13.03 -25.80
N PRO A 14 -9.64 -14.22 -26.12
CA PRO A 14 -8.33 -14.60 -25.58
C PRO A 14 -7.21 -13.67 -26.06
N ALA A 15 -7.31 -13.18 -27.30
CA ALA A 15 -6.34 -12.25 -27.88
C ALA A 15 -6.45 -10.86 -27.27
N GLU A 16 -7.66 -10.42 -26.89
CA GLU A 16 -7.88 -9.14 -26.24
C GLU A 16 -7.34 -9.11 -24.80
N VAL A 17 -7.61 -10.15 -23.99
CA VAL A 17 -7.04 -10.27 -22.64
C VAL A 17 -5.52 -10.35 -22.70
N ASP A 18 -4.96 -11.16 -23.60
CA ASP A 18 -3.51 -11.26 -23.79
C ASP A 18 -2.90 -9.91 -24.22
N ALA A 19 -3.50 -9.21 -25.19
CA ALA A 19 -3.05 -7.90 -25.63
C ALA A 19 -3.06 -6.87 -24.49
N ARG A 20 -4.14 -6.83 -23.69
CA ARG A 20 -4.23 -5.95 -22.52
C ARG A 20 -3.20 -6.30 -21.45
N LEU A 21 -2.89 -7.58 -21.23
CA LEU A 21 -1.81 -8.00 -20.33
C LEU A 21 -0.44 -7.54 -20.83
N GLN A 22 -0.14 -7.67 -22.12
CA GLN A 22 1.13 -7.17 -22.70
C GLN A 22 1.26 -5.65 -22.58
N LEU A 23 0.15 -4.92 -22.76
CA LEU A 23 0.10 -3.46 -22.57
C LEU A 23 0.31 -3.10 -21.09
N THR A 24 -0.28 -3.87 -20.18
CA THR A 24 -0.09 -3.72 -18.72
C THR A 24 1.37 -3.96 -18.34
N LEU A 25 2.00 -5.00 -18.87
CA LEU A 25 3.42 -5.29 -18.65
C LEU A 25 4.31 -4.15 -19.16
N SER A 26 4.05 -3.68 -20.38
CA SER A 26 4.80 -2.57 -20.99
C SER A 26 4.65 -1.28 -20.18
N ARG A 27 3.44 -1.01 -19.67
CA ARG A 27 3.15 0.11 -18.77
C ARG A 27 3.99 0.01 -17.49
N MET A 28 3.94 -1.14 -16.82
CA MET A 28 4.66 -1.38 -15.56
C MET A 28 6.18 -1.28 -15.74
N GLN A 29 6.72 -1.82 -16.84
CA GLN A 29 8.15 -1.70 -17.16
C GLN A 29 8.57 -0.26 -17.47
N GLY A 30 7.70 0.50 -18.12
CA GLY A 30 7.95 1.90 -18.49
C GLY A 30 7.62 2.93 -17.41
N GLY A 31 7.05 2.52 -16.27
CA GLY A 31 6.56 3.45 -15.24
C GLY A 31 5.48 4.41 -15.75
N LEU A 32 4.69 3.98 -16.74
CA LEU A 32 3.69 4.84 -17.39
C LEU A 32 2.37 4.85 -16.60
N PRO A 33 1.61 5.96 -16.66
CA PRO A 33 0.29 6.02 -16.05
C PRO A 33 -0.69 5.07 -16.73
N HIS A 34 -1.63 4.53 -15.94
CA HIS A 34 -2.73 3.69 -16.43
C HIS A 34 -3.62 4.42 -17.43
N VAL A 35 -3.97 3.74 -18.54
CA VAL A 35 -4.93 4.24 -19.52
C VAL A 35 -6.17 3.33 -19.53
N PRO A 36 -7.35 3.84 -19.12
CA PRO A 36 -8.59 3.06 -19.13
C PRO A 36 -8.90 2.45 -20.50
N GLY A 37 -9.29 1.17 -20.52
CA GLY A 37 -9.62 0.44 -21.74
C GLY A 37 -8.41 -0.01 -22.59
N ARG A 38 -7.18 0.39 -22.23
CA ARG A 38 -5.96 -0.05 -22.90
C ARG A 38 -5.20 -1.11 -22.10
N ASP A 39 -5.10 -0.92 -20.79
CA ASP A 39 -4.41 -1.82 -19.87
C ASP A 39 -5.27 -2.11 -18.63
N TYR A 40 -4.79 -3.02 -17.77
CA TYR A 40 -5.40 -3.31 -16.48
C TYR A 40 -4.82 -2.37 -15.42
N ARG A 41 -5.70 -1.73 -14.63
CA ARG A 41 -5.26 -0.90 -13.50
C ARG A 41 -4.69 -1.78 -12.39
N ASP A 42 -5.44 -2.81 -12.04
CA ASP A 42 -5.17 -3.73 -10.94
C ASP A 42 -5.69 -5.14 -11.26
N GLY A 43 -5.53 -6.06 -10.30
CA GLY A 43 -5.98 -7.44 -10.43
C GLY A 43 -7.50 -7.58 -10.50
N GLU A 44 -8.28 -6.64 -9.94
CA GLU A 44 -9.74 -6.73 -9.96
C GLU A 44 -10.27 -6.52 -11.39
N ASP A 45 -9.70 -5.57 -12.14
CA ASP A 45 -10.04 -5.37 -13.55
C ASP A 45 -9.78 -6.64 -14.39
N LEU A 46 -8.65 -7.32 -14.17
CA LEU A 46 -8.34 -8.57 -14.85
C LEU A 46 -9.34 -9.68 -14.48
N GLN A 47 -9.67 -9.78 -13.19
CA GLN A 47 -10.63 -10.78 -12.72
C GLN A 47 -12.02 -10.59 -13.32
N GLN A 48 -12.47 -9.34 -13.49
CA GLN A 48 -13.77 -9.05 -14.11
C GLN A 48 -13.83 -9.56 -15.56
N ASP A 49 -12.80 -9.31 -16.36
CA ASP A 49 -12.71 -9.82 -17.73
C ASP A 49 -12.69 -11.36 -17.77
N LEU A 50 -11.91 -11.99 -16.88
CA LEU A 50 -11.84 -13.44 -16.79
C LEU A 50 -13.16 -14.08 -16.35
N LEU A 51 -13.91 -13.42 -15.46
CA LEU A 51 -15.25 -13.86 -15.04
C LEU A 51 -16.25 -13.74 -16.18
N LEU A 52 -16.19 -12.66 -16.95
CA LEU A 52 -17.03 -12.48 -18.14
C LEU A 52 -16.75 -13.58 -19.18
N LEU A 53 -15.48 -13.89 -19.42
CA LEU A 53 -15.08 -14.99 -20.30
C LEU A 53 -15.59 -16.33 -19.76
N HIS A 54 -15.45 -16.57 -18.46
CA HIS A 54 -15.92 -17.78 -17.80
C HIS A 54 -17.42 -17.97 -17.95
N ASP A 55 -18.22 -16.95 -17.65
CA ASP A 55 -19.67 -17.03 -17.77
C ASP A 55 -20.12 -17.27 -19.22
N SER A 56 -19.43 -16.66 -20.18
CA SER A 56 -19.67 -16.89 -21.60
C SER A 56 -19.41 -18.35 -22.01
N VAL A 57 -18.25 -18.90 -21.63
CA VAL A 57 -17.88 -20.30 -21.92
C VAL A 57 -18.87 -21.25 -21.26
N ARG A 58 -19.24 -20.98 -20.00
CA ARG A 58 -20.20 -21.80 -19.26
C ARG A 58 -21.56 -21.88 -19.95
N VAL A 59 -22.09 -20.74 -20.42
CA VAL A 59 -23.41 -20.67 -21.08
C VAL A 59 -23.39 -21.27 -22.49
N HIS A 60 -22.33 -21.04 -23.27
CA HIS A 60 -22.32 -21.37 -24.70
C HIS A 60 -21.59 -22.66 -25.06
N GLN A 61 -20.63 -23.10 -24.24
CA GLN A 61 -19.78 -24.26 -24.49
C GLN A 61 -19.90 -25.33 -23.39
N GLY A 62 -20.59 -25.00 -22.29
CA GLY A 62 -20.96 -25.94 -21.23
C GLY A 62 -19.99 -25.96 -20.05
N GLU A 63 -20.50 -26.47 -18.92
CA GLU A 63 -19.82 -26.45 -17.62
C GLU A 63 -18.47 -27.17 -17.62
N LEU A 64 -18.34 -28.28 -18.36
CA LEU A 64 -17.13 -29.10 -18.39
C LEU A 64 -15.91 -28.31 -18.91
N LEU A 65 -16.11 -27.43 -19.90
CA LEU A 65 -15.06 -26.60 -20.46
C LEU A 65 -14.72 -25.41 -19.55
N ALA A 66 -15.74 -24.82 -18.90
CA ALA A 66 -15.56 -23.74 -17.95
C ALA A 66 -14.76 -24.18 -16.72
N ALA A 67 -15.10 -25.34 -16.13
CA ALA A 67 -14.49 -25.89 -14.90
C ALA A 67 -13.03 -26.37 -15.04
N GLY A 68 -12.45 -26.27 -16.24
CA GLY A 68 -11.09 -26.72 -16.55
C GLY A 68 -10.01 -25.65 -16.31
N GLY A 69 -9.31 -25.29 -17.39
CA GLY A 69 -8.19 -24.36 -17.35
C GLY A 69 -8.58 -22.94 -16.96
N LEU A 70 -9.77 -22.48 -17.38
CA LEU A 70 -10.26 -21.14 -17.10
C LEU A 70 -10.57 -20.93 -15.61
N ASP A 71 -11.19 -21.93 -14.99
CA ASP A 71 -11.45 -21.95 -13.56
C ASP A 71 -10.16 -21.94 -12.73
N ARG A 72 -9.11 -22.62 -13.22
CA ARG A 72 -7.77 -22.56 -12.63
C ARG A 72 -7.16 -21.17 -12.78
N LEU A 73 -7.26 -20.56 -13.96
CA LEU A 73 -6.76 -19.20 -14.22
C LEU A 73 -7.45 -18.18 -13.31
N LEU A 74 -8.78 -18.26 -13.17
CA LEU A 74 -9.54 -17.41 -12.25
C LEU A 74 -9.06 -17.53 -10.80
N ARG A 75 -8.87 -18.75 -10.31
CA ARG A 75 -8.32 -18.99 -8.96
C ARG A 75 -6.91 -18.43 -8.82
N THR A 76 -6.05 -18.61 -9.82
CA THR A 76 -4.69 -18.07 -9.81
C THR A 76 -4.70 -16.54 -9.78
N ALA A 77 -5.47 -15.91 -10.66
CA ALA A 77 -5.67 -14.46 -10.69
C ALA A 77 -6.26 -13.94 -9.39
N ALA A 78 -7.16 -14.68 -8.73
CA ALA A 78 -7.69 -14.32 -7.42
C ALA A 78 -6.66 -14.41 -6.29
N SER A 79 -5.75 -15.39 -6.35
CA SER A 79 -4.73 -15.56 -5.32
C SER A 79 -3.53 -14.61 -5.47
N THR A 80 -3.20 -14.24 -6.71
CA THR A 80 -1.96 -13.49 -7.03
C THR A 80 -2.23 -12.11 -7.64
N GLY A 81 -3.45 -11.82 -8.07
CA GLY A 81 -3.74 -10.59 -8.82
C GLY A 81 -2.82 -10.44 -10.03
N LEU A 82 -2.37 -9.21 -10.26
CA LEU A 82 -1.29 -8.89 -11.21
C LEU A 82 0.10 -8.96 -10.55
N LEU A 83 0.16 -9.00 -9.23
CA LEU A 83 1.40 -8.91 -8.45
C LEU A 83 1.62 -10.25 -7.74
N LEU A 84 2.52 -11.08 -8.29
CA LEU A 84 2.82 -12.40 -7.76
C LEU A 84 3.13 -12.41 -6.25
N ALA A 85 3.75 -11.34 -5.75
CA ALA A 85 4.04 -11.15 -4.34
C ALA A 85 3.88 -9.67 -3.96
N THR A 86 3.45 -9.43 -2.72
CA THR A 86 3.47 -8.13 -2.07
C THR A 86 4.81 -7.91 -1.38
N MET A 87 5.21 -6.66 -1.19
CA MET A 87 6.46 -6.29 -0.54
C MET A 87 6.20 -5.75 0.88
N ASP A 88 6.96 -6.27 1.84
CA ASP A 88 7.12 -5.66 3.16
C ASP A 88 8.42 -4.88 3.21
N VAL A 89 8.35 -3.60 3.56
CA VAL A 89 9.55 -2.77 3.76
C VAL A 89 9.90 -2.76 5.24
N ARG A 90 11.17 -2.97 5.57
CA ARG A 90 11.63 -3.03 6.96
C ARG A 90 12.86 -2.19 7.18
N GLU A 91 12.84 -1.36 8.22
CA GLU A 91 13.99 -0.52 8.58
C GLU A 91 14.13 -0.36 10.10
N HIS A 92 15.34 -0.05 10.57
CA HIS A 92 15.65 0.13 11.99
C HIS A 92 15.31 1.53 12.49
N THR A 93 14.68 1.62 13.67
CA THR A 93 14.32 2.88 14.36
C THR A 93 15.42 3.93 14.41
N ALA A 94 16.66 3.54 14.71
CA ALA A 94 17.80 4.44 14.79
C ALA A 94 17.99 5.27 13.51
N LYS A 95 17.75 4.68 12.33
CA LYS A 95 17.86 5.40 11.05
C LYS A 95 16.73 6.41 10.87
N HIS A 96 15.52 6.08 11.32
CA HIS A 96 14.40 7.04 11.31
C HIS A 96 14.70 8.24 12.19
N HIS A 97 15.17 7.99 13.42
CA HIS A 97 15.54 9.06 14.34
C HIS A 97 16.72 9.90 13.84
N HIS A 98 17.70 9.30 13.17
CA HIS A 98 18.81 10.02 12.55
C HIS A 98 18.32 10.99 11.47
N ALA A 99 17.46 10.51 10.55
CA ALA A 99 16.93 11.34 9.47
C ALA A 99 15.97 12.44 10.00
N VAL A 100 15.04 12.09 10.89
CA VAL A 100 14.08 13.07 11.43
C VAL A 100 14.77 14.09 12.34
N GLY A 101 15.80 13.70 13.09
CA GLY A 101 16.55 14.63 13.91
C GLY A 101 17.20 15.75 13.10
N GLN A 102 17.77 15.42 11.93
CA GLN A 102 18.31 16.41 11.00
C GLN A 102 17.21 17.29 10.41
N LEU A 103 16.07 16.70 10.04
CA LEU A 103 14.93 17.44 9.50
C LEU A 103 14.38 18.47 10.51
N LEU A 104 14.12 18.04 11.74
CA LEU A 104 13.59 18.90 12.80
C LEU A 104 14.61 19.93 13.31
N HIS A 105 15.91 19.63 13.25
CA HIS A 105 16.93 20.61 13.60
C HIS A 105 16.83 21.87 12.72
N ARG A 106 16.40 21.72 11.46
CA ARG A 106 16.28 22.84 10.50
C ARG A 106 15.08 23.74 10.76
N THR A 107 14.01 23.23 11.38
CA THR A 107 12.85 24.08 11.73
C THR A 107 13.22 25.06 12.84
N GLY A 108 14.27 24.76 13.62
CA GLY A 108 14.72 25.60 14.73
C GLY A 108 13.75 25.59 15.93
N GLU A 109 12.74 24.73 15.92
CA GLU A 109 11.68 24.69 16.94
C GLU A 109 12.08 23.84 18.17
N LEU A 110 13.16 23.07 18.07
CA LEU A 110 13.66 22.26 19.17
C LEU A 110 14.54 23.07 20.13
N SER A 111 14.31 22.91 21.43
CA SER A 111 15.11 23.53 22.49
C SER A 111 16.51 22.91 22.66
N SER A 112 16.72 21.69 22.17
CA SER A 112 17.99 20.96 22.17
C SER A 112 18.11 20.04 20.96
N ALA A 113 19.26 19.38 20.78
CA ALA A 113 19.43 18.41 19.71
C ALA A 113 18.46 17.24 19.89
N TYR A 114 17.85 16.78 18.79
CA TYR A 114 16.85 15.71 18.81
C TYR A 114 17.35 14.42 19.48
N ALA A 115 18.63 14.10 19.30
CA ALA A 115 19.28 12.94 19.92
C ALA A 115 19.28 13.01 21.46
N ASP A 116 19.28 14.21 22.04
CA ASP A 116 19.34 14.42 23.49
C ASP A 116 17.95 14.53 24.13
N LEU A 117 16.89 14.63 23.32
CA LEU A 117 15.52 14.71 23.82
C LEU A 117 15.10 13.40 24.50
N SER A 118 14.32 13.55 25.58
CA SER A 118 13.64 12.41 26.20
C SER A 118 12.59 11.84 25.23
N ARG A 119 12.19 10.58 25.44
CA ARG A 119 11.14 9.97 24.60
C ARG A 119 9.82 10.75 24.59
N VAL A 120 9.48 11.36 25.72
CA VAL A 120 8.27 12.18 25.85
C VAL A 120 8.39 13.44 25.01
N ASP A 121 9.54 14.11 25.06
CA ASP A 121 9.78 15.34 24.29
C ASP A 121 9.89 15.05 22.79
N ARG A 122 10.50 13.92 22.40
CA ARG A 122 10.50 13.46 21.00
C ARG A 122 9.09 13.22 20.50
N LEU A 123 8.26 12.54 21.27
CA LEU A 123 6.87 12.28 20.89
C LEU A 123 6.10 13.59 20.69
N ALA A 124 6.28 14.56 21.59
CA ALA A 124 5.65 15.87 21.49
C ALA A 124 6.12 16.61 20.23
N ALA A 125 7.43 16.69 19.98
CA ALA A 125 8.00 17.32 18.79
C ALA A 125 7.50 16.69 17.47
N LEU A 126 7.48 15.36 17.38
CA LEU A 126 6.97 14.63 16.22
C LEU A 126 5.47 14.85 16.01
N SER A 127 4.71 14.92 17.10
CA SER A 127 3.27 15.16 17.03
C SER A 127 2.97 16.58 16.54
N THR A 128 3.73 17.56 17.00
CA THR A 128 3.65 18.95 16.52
C THR A 128 3.96 19.03 15.03
N GLU A 129 5.06 18.41 14.58
CA GLU A 129 5.43 18.39 13.16
C GLU A 129 4.33 17.77 12.28
N LEU A 130 3.70 16.69 12.73
CA LEU A 130 2.60 16.05 11.99
C LEU A 130 1.30 16.85 11.99
N ALA A 131 1.08 17.70 12.99
CA ALA A 131 -0.07 18.59 13.07
C ALA A 131 0.10 19.80 12.15
N GLU A 132 1.33 20.25 11.93
CA GLU A 132 1.62 21.35 11.03
C GLU A 132 1.31 20.97 9.57
N PRO A 133 0.64 21.83 8.78
CA PRO A 133 0.33 21.55 7.38
C PRO A 133 1.56 21.63 6.46
N ARG A 134 2.74 21.95 7.01
CA ARG A 134 3.96 22.15 6.25
C ARG A 134 4.51 20.81 5.76
N VAL A 135 4.95 20.80 4.51
CA VAL A 135 5.74 19.74 3.90
C VAL A 135 6.93 20.46 3.27
N SER A 136 8.15 19.96 3.50
CA SER A 136 9.36 20.50 2.88
C SER A 136 9.17 20.65 1.37
N SER A 137 9.38 21.87 0.85
CA SER A 137 9.41 22.14 -0.58
C SER A 137 10.74 21.72 -1.23
N GLU A 138 11.77 21.45 -0.42
CA GLU A 138 13.09 21.04 -0.89
C GLU A 138 13.12 19.53 -1.13
N GLN A 139 13.47 19.15 -2.36
CA GLN A 139 13.72 17.77 -2.77
C GLN A 139 15.01 17.69 -3.61
N PRO A 140 15.96 16.79 -3.29
CA PRO A 140 15.94 15.87 -2.14
C PRO A 140 16.04 16.62 -0.81
N LEU A 141 15.56 16.01 0.28
CA LEU A 141 15.74 16.57 1.63
C LEU A 141 17.24 16.75 1.89
N PRO A 142 17.70 17.90 2.41
CA PRO A 142 19.12 18.14 2.69
C PRO A 142 19.51 17.46 4.00
N LEU A 143 19.58 16.14 3.91
CA LEU A 143 20.06 15.23 4.94
C LEU A 143 21.48 14.79 4.57
N ASP A 144 22.22 14.29 5.55
CA ASP A 144 23.45 13.56 5.28
C ASP A 144 23.18 12.27 4.47
N ALA A 145 24.26 11.59 4.05
CA ALA A 145 24.15 10.43 3.17
C ALA A 145 23.29 9.28 3.75
N GLU A 146 23.32 9.09 5.08
CA GLU A 146 22.53 8.05 5.74
C GLU A 146 21.05 8.44 5.89
N GLY A 147 20.78 9.68 6.29
CA GLY A 147 19.43 10.22 6.37
C GLY A 147 18.75 10.27 5.00
N ALA A 148 19.48 10.73 3.97
CA ALA A 148 18.99 10.76 2.59
C ALA A 148 18.66 9.37 2.07
N ARG A 149 19.48 8.35 2.37
CA ARG A 149 19.19 6.96 2.02
C ARG A 149 17.89 6.46 2.67
N THR A 150 17.68 6.80 3.94
CA THR A 150 16.48 6.40 4.68
C THR A 150 15.22 7.09 4.14
N ALA A 151 15.31 8.38 3.82
CA ALA A 151 14.23 9.15 3.21
C ALA A 151 13.88 8.62 1.81
N ALA A 152 14.89 8.30 0.99
CA ALA A 152 14.70 7.81 -0.38
C ALA A 152 13.93 6.47 -0.44
N VAL A 153 13.92 5.68 0.64
CA VAL A 153 13.09 4.46 0.72
C VAL A 153 11.61 4.83 0.61
N PHE A 154 11.16 5.91 1.26
CA PHE A 154 9.78 6.34 1.18
C PHE A 154 9.43 6.89 -0.21
N ASP A 155 10.35 7.60 -0.87
CA ASP A 155 10.16 8.01 -2.27
C ASP A 155 10.01 6.79 -3.18
N THR A 156 10.82 5.76 -2.95
CA THR A 156 10.74 4.49 -3.69
C THR A 156 9.41 3.79 -3.45
N ILE A 157 8.90 3.79 -2.20
CA ILE A 157 7.58 3.23 -1.89
C ILE A 157 6.49 3.97 -2.67
N VAL A 158 6.52 5.31 -2.71
CA VAL A 158 5.55 6.10 -3.49
C VAL A 158 5.61 5.74 -4.97
N GLN A 159 6.80 5.63 -5.55
CA GLN A 159 6.96 5.24 -6.95
C GLN A 159 6.43 3.83 -7.24
N VAL A 160 6.68 2.88 -6.34
CA VAL A 160 6.18 1.51 -6.44
C VAL A 160 4.65 1.49 -6.37
N LEU A 161 4.05 2.20 -5.42
CA LEU A 161 2.59 2.28 -5.28
C LEU A 161 1.93 2.95 -6.50
N ASP A 162 2.55 4.00 -7.06
CA ASP A 162 2.03 4.68 -8.24
C ASP A 162 2.14 3.81 -9.51
N THR A 163 3.17 2.97 -9.61
CA THR A 163 3.42 2.11 -10.78
C THR A 163 2.62 0.81 -10.76
N PHE A 164 2.67 0.12 -9.62
CA PHE A 164 2.15 -1.24 -9.45
C PHE A 164 0.80 -1.27 -8.72
N GLY A 165 0.36 -0.14 -8.18
CA GLY A 165 -0.90 0.00 -7.47
C GLY A 165 -0.78 -0.22 -5.96
N PRO A 166 -1.90 -0.06 -5.24
CA PRO A 166 -1.94 -0.01 -3.77
C PRO A 166 -1.52 -1.32 -3.09
N GLN A 167 -1.66 -2.46 -3.77
CA GLN A 167 -1.36 -3.79 -3.23
C GLN A 167 0.15 -4.11 -3.27
N ALA A 168 0.98 -3.28 -3.90
CA ALA A 168 2.39 -3.59 -4.11
C ALA A 168 3.23 -3.56 -2.83
N VAL A 169 2.89 -2.66 -1.90
CA VAL A 169 3.52 -2.57 -0.58
C VAL A 169 2.46 -2.78 0.49
N GLU A 170 2.56 -3.91 1.20
CA GLU A 170 1.56 -4.28 2.20
C GLU A 170 1.83 -3.65 3.56
N SER A 171 3.10 -3.68 4.00
CA SER A 171 3.47 -3.15 5.30
C SER A 171 4.82 -2.44 5.34
N TYR A 172 4.91 -1.49 6.26
CA TYR A 172 6.16 -0.87 6.68
C TYR A 172 6.47 -1.26 8.12
N ILE A 173 7.54 -2.02 8.31
CA ILE A 173 7.95 -2.60 9.59
C ILE A 173 9.09 -1.76 10.18
N VAL A 174 8.79 -1.07 11.27
CA VAL A 174 9.80 -0.40 12.09
C VAL A 174 10.41 -1.43 13.04
N SER A 175 11.72 -1.65 12.94
CA SER A 175 12.45 -2.65 13.72
C SER A 175 13.08 -2.04 14.96
N MET A 176 13.10 -2.78 16.08
CA MET A 176 13.61 -2.28 17.38
C MET A 176 12.76 -1.13 17.96
N THR A 177 11.45 -1.16 17.70
CA THR A 177 10.48 -0.25 18.31
C THR A 177 10.40 -0.45 19.82
N GLN A 178 10.52 0.64 20.56
CA GLN A 178 10.40 0.68 22.01
C GLN A 178 9.24 1.59 22.47
N GLY A 179 8.76 2.50 21.62
CA GLY A 179 7.70 3.46 21.93
C GLY A 179 6.96 3.99 20.70
N ALA A 180 6.00 4.88 20.93
CA ALA A 180 5.22 5.50 19.85
C ALA A 180 6.02 6.54 19.04
N ASP A 181 7.07 7.12 19.64
CA ASP A 181 8.00 8.04 19.00
C ASP A 181 8.75 7.38 17.83
N ASP A 182 9.13 6.10 17.98
CA ASP A 182 9.77 5.29 16.94
C ASP A 182 8.88 5.17 15.68
N VAL A 183 7.56 5.01 15.88
CA VAL A 183 6.58 4.92 14.81
C VAL A 183 6.33 6.29 14.17
N LEU A 184 6.14 7.34 14.98
CA LEU A 184 5.90 8.68 14.45
C LEU A 184 7.10 9.20 13.65
N ALA A 185 8.32 8.83 14.00
CA ALA A 185 9.51 9.20 13.22
C ALA A 185 9.42 8.67 11.77
N ALA A 186 9.01 7.41 11.58
CA ALA A 186 8.80 6.86 10.24
C ALA A 186 7.65 7.57 9.49
N VAL A 187 6.57 7.91 10.20
CA VAL A 187 5.41 8.61 9.60
C VAL A 187 5.78 10.03 9.15
N VAL A 188 6.59 10.75 9.92
CA VAL A 188 7.10 12.08 9.53
C VAL A 188 7.90 11.96 8.23
N LEU A 189 8.83 11.01 8.12
CA LEU A 189 9.60 10.81 6.88
C LEU A 189 8.69 10.46 5.70
N GLY A 190 7.72 9.57 5.90
CA GLY A 190 6.75 9.21 4.87
C GLY A 190 5.90 10.40 4.39
N ARG A 191 5.56 11.34 5.28
CA ARG A 191 4.85 12.58 4.92
C ARG A 191 5.67 13.49 4.00
N HIS A 192 7.00 13.47 4.12
CA HIS A 192 7.90 14.26 3.29
C HIS A 192 8.30 13.56 1.98
N ALA A 193 7.79 12.36 1.73
CA ALA A 193 8.13 11.57 0.55
C ALA A 193 7.18 11.85 -0.64
N GLY A 194 7.73 11.73 -1.85
CA GLY A 194 6.99 11.93 -3.10
C GLY A 194 6.74 13.40 -3.45
N PRO A 195 6.26 13.71 -4.67
CA PRO A 195 6.08 15.09 -5.12
C PRO A 195 5.04 15.83 -4.26
N SER A 196 5.36 17.06 -3.88
CA SER A 196 4.57 17.95 -2.99
C SER A 196 3.14 18.28 -3.46
N THR A 197 2.75 17.85 -4.66
CA THR A 197 1.48 18.19 -5.32
C THR A 197 0.32 17.23 -5.06
N SER A 198 0.50 16.19 -4.22
CA SER A 198 -0.56 15.23 -3.93
C SER A 198 -0.79 15.07 -2.42
N PRO A 199 -1.93 15.52 -1.87
CA PRO A 199 -2.35 15.11 -0.53
C PRO A 199 -2.74 13.63 -0.59
N ARG A 200 -1.77 12.73 -0.39
CA ARG A 200 -2.00 11.29 -0.54
C ARG A 200 -2.41 10.67 0.80
N ALA A 201 -3.68 10.23 0.87
CA ALA A 201 -4.16 9.33 1.91
C ALA A 201 -3.88 7.88 1.50
N TRP A 202 -3.49 7.03 2.46
CA TRP A 202 -3.20 5.62 2.21
C TRP A 202 -4.44 4.84 1.70
N PRO A 203 -4.32 4.00 0.67
CA PRO A 203 -5.39 3.10 0.23
C PRO A 203 -5.54 1.96 1.25
N GLY A 204 -6.44 2.14 2.22
CA GLY A 204 -6.67 1.16 3.29
C GLY A 204 -7.60 1.62 4.40
N SER A 205 -8.03 2.89 4.40
CA SER A 205 -9.13 3.38 5.24
C SER A 205 -10.52 2.99 4.73
N GLY A 206 -10.60 2.05 3.78
CA GLY A 206 -11.84 1.41 3.41
C GLY A 206 -12.29 0.50 4.55
N SER A 207 -13.32 0.92 5.28
CA SER A 207 -14.11 0.04 6.14
C SER A 207 -14.77 -1.03 5.28
N SER A 208 -14.03 -2.08 4.90
CA SER A 208 -14.65 -3.33 4.48
C SER A 208 -15.39 -3.88 5.70
N PRO A 209 -16.72 -4.10 5.64
CA PRO A 209 -17.42 -4.72 6.75
C PRO A 209 -16.87 -6.14 6.89
N CYS A 210 -16.06 -6.38 7.93
CA CYS A 210 -15.66 -7.72 8.35
C CYS A 210 -16.87 -8.49 8.87
N SER A 211 -17.76 -8.94 7.99
CA SER A 211 -18.86 -9.85 8.32
C SER A 211 -18.41 -11.31 8.20
N ARG A 212 -17.46 -11.73 9.04
CA ARG A 212 -17.29 -13.16 9.38
C ARG A 212 -17.05 -13.33 10.88
N HIS A 213 -18.12 -13.11 11.64
CA HIS A 213 -18.22 -13.61 13.01
C HIS A 213 -18.43 -15.14 12.96
N ARG A 214 -17.45 -15.89 13.50
CA ARG A 214 -17.72 -17.18 14.16
C ARG A 214 -17.52 -16.96 15.66
N PRO A 215 -18.50 -17.27 16.52
CA PRO A 215 -18.34 -17.08 17.94
C PRO A 215 -17.49 -18.21 18.52
N ASN A 216 -16.51 -17.89 19.35
CA ASN A 216 -16.12 -18.80 20.43
C ASN A 216 -16.15 -18.04 21.76
N SER A 217 -16.96 -18.59 22.65
CA SER A 217 -17.16 -18.19 24.04
C SER A 217 -15.94 -18.53 24.89
N SER A 218 -15.33 -17.53 25.50
CA SER A 218 -14.99 -17.57 26.94
C SER A 218 -14.40 -16.24 27.40
N THR A 219 -14.86 -15.86 28.57
CA THR A 219 -14.62 -14.64 29.35
C THR A 219 -13.16 -14.46 29.78
N ARG A 220 -12.61 -13.25 29.64
CA ARG A 220 -11.93 -12.56 30.75
C ARG A 220 -11.62 -11.09 30.47
N THR A 221 -12.19 -10.24 31.31
CA THR A 221 -11.92 -8.82 31.47
C THR A 221 -10.51 -8.59 32.05
N ARG A 222 -9.69 -7.73 31.41
CA ARG A 222 -8.80 -6.79 32.12
C ARG A 222 -8.15 -5.74 31.20
N SER A 223 -8.55 -4.49 31.45
CA SER A 223 -7.88 -3.21 31.17
C SER A 223 -7.14 -3.04 29.84
N SER A 224 -7.89 -2.81 28.76
CA SER A 224 -7.42 -2.05 27.62
C SER A 224 -7.72 -0.57 27.86
N ARG A 225 -6.69 0.25 28.12
CA ARG A 225 -6.79 1.66 27.72
C ARG A 225 -6.56 1.67 26.21
N PRO A 226 -7.52 2.11 25.39
CA PRO A 226 -7.35 2.08 23.95
C PRO A 226 -6.28 3.09 23.53
N CYS A 227 -5.47 2.73 22.53
CA CYS A 227 -4.70 3.66 21.69
C CYS A 227 -5.65 4.56 20.88
N SER A 228 -6.53 5.31 21.55
CA SER A 228 -7.51 6.20 20.92
C SER A 228 -6.96 7.60 20.65
N ALA A 229 -5.64 7.80 20.81
CA ALA A 229 -4.96 9.08 20.64
C ALA A 229 -4.13 9.15 19.33
N ILE A 230 -4.30 8.19 18.43
CA ILE A 230 -3.72 8.27 17.08
C ILE A 230 -4.76 8.98 16.20
N PRO A 231 -4.47 10.17 15.65
CA PRO A 231 -5.40 10.85 14.76
C PRO A 231 -5.73 9.94 13.55
N PRO A 232 -6.96 10.01 12.99
CA PRO A 232 -7.40 9.12 11.91
C PRO A 232 -6.55 9.22 10.63
N THR A 233 -5.63 10.18 10.55
CA THR A 233 -4.63 10.36 9.50
C THR A 233 -3.44 9.40 9.60
N VAL A 234 -3.27 8.69 10.72
CA VAL A 234 -2.10 7.83 10.98
C VAL A 234 -2.51 6.36 11.15
N SER A 235 -3.06 5.72 10.10
CA SER A 235 -3.33 4.27 10.09
C SER A 235 -2.13 3.40 9.68
N TRP A 236 -0.93 3.99 9.60
CA TRP A 236 0.25 3.44 8.93
C TRP A 236 1.03 2.36 9.70
N CYS A 237 0.75 2.15 10.98
CA CYS A 237 1.59 1.27 11.81
C CYS A 237 0.78 0.20 12.53
N ARG A 238 0.89 -1.03 12.02
CA ARG A 238 0.70 -2.21 12.86
C ARG A 238 1.96 -2.40 13.69
N CYS A 239 1.85 -2.12 14.99
CA CYS A 239 2.83 -2.62 15.95
C CYS A 239 2.87 -4.15 15.85
N ALA A 240 3.92 -4.69 15.23
CA ALA A 240 4.25 -6.11 15.30
C ALA A 240 4.86 -6.43 16.67
N GLY A 241 4.09 -6.21 17.73
CA GLY A 241 4.45 -6.47 19.11
C GLY A 241 3.49 -7.47 19.71
N ARG A 242 3.84 -8.76 19.67
CA ARG A 242 3.24 -9.73 20.58
C ARG A 242 3.74 -9.33 21.97
N CYS A 243 2.93 -8.60 22.75
CA CYS A 243 3.22 -8.33 24.17
C CYS A 243 3.32 -9.66 24.91
N ARG A 244 4.54 -10.22 24.96
CA ARG A 244 4.86 -11.30 25.89
C ARG A 244 4.86 -10.68 27.29
N ARG A 245 3.97 -11.16 28.14
CA ARG A 245 4.33 -11.34 29.56
C ARG A 245 5.13 -12.62 29.67
#